data_AF-A0A6U3W2R1-F1
#
_entry.id   AF-A0A6U3W2R1-F1
#
_cell.length_a   1.000
_cell.length_b   1.000
_cell.length_c   1.000
_cell.angle_alpha   90.00
_cell.angle_beta   90.00
_cell.angle_gamma   90.00
#
_symmetry.space_group_name_H-M   'P 1'
#
loop_
_entity.id
_entity.type
_entity.pdbx_description
1 polymer ?
#
loop_
_entity_poly.entity_id
_entity_poly.type
_entity_poly.pdbx_seq_one_letter_code
_entity_poly.pdbx_strand_id
1 'polypeptide(L)'
;QSFLRTAAAHLKLEFIVQKNEETLPLWNGLLEQEALPENIVFLHDESKGTGKETSTWSIDPQFVTSSRKIVGYAGGIKPVNVGKVAQDTIKACQESGGKEFWIDMESGVRSKVISASGKEEEDIFDLSKCYECIDTICELGLIEHPPGLQ
;
A
#
# COMPACT_ATOMS: atom_id res chain seq x y z
N GLN A 1 -2.97 3.09 -25.91
CA GLN A 1 -3.12 1.62 -26.10
C GLN A 1 -1.88 0.79 -25.69
N SER A 2 -1.01 1.26 -24.77
CA SER A 2 0.25 0.55 -24.44
C SER A 2 0.16 -0.31 -23.16
N PHE A 3 -0.42 0.21 -22.07
CA PHE A 3 -0.40 -0.46 -20.76
C PHE A 3 -1.19 -1.77 -20.67
N LEU A 4 -2.48 -1.77 -21.05
CA LEU A 4 -3.33 -2.98 -20.98
C LEU A 4 -2.76 -4.15 -21.79
N ARG A 5 -2.15 -3.85 -22.94
CA ARG A 5 -1.47 -4.86 -23.77
C ARG A 5 -0.28 -5.47 -23.04
N THR A 6 0.53 -4.64 -22.38
CA THR A 6 1.67 -5.09 -21.56
C THR A 6 1.19 -5.93 -20.37
N ALA A 7 0.18 -5.46 -19.63
CA ALA A 7 -0.37 -6.20 -18.50
C ALA A 7 -0.89 -7.59 -18.92
N ALA A 8 -1.64 -7.65 -20.03
CA ALA A 8 -2.16 -8.89 -20.58
C ALA A 8 -1.07 -9.82 -21.14
N ALA A 9 0.04 -9.28 -21.67
CA ALA A 9 1.17 -10.08 -22.16
C ALA A 9 2.01 -10.69 -21.03
N HIS A 10 1.90 -10.17 -19.80
CA HIS A 10 2.73 -10.55 -18.66
C HIS A 10 1.90 -10.93 -17.43
N LEU A 11 1.00 -11.92 -17.58
CA LEU A 11 0.09 -12.39 -16.50
C LEU A 11 0.81 -12.89 -15.23
N LYS A 12 2.11 -13.18 -15.31
CA LYS A 12 2.94 -13.57 -14.15
C LYS A 12 3.45 -12.38 -13.32
N LEU A 13 3.33 -11.16 -13.84
CA LEU A 13 3.71 -9.94 -13.14
C LEU A 13 2.46 -9.26 -12.61
N GLU A 14 2.51 -8.81 -11.37
CA GLU A 14 1.50 -7.93 -10.80
C GLU A 14 1.82 -6.48 -11.16
N PHE A 15 0.81 -5.74 -11.62
CA PHE A 15 0.88 -4.33 -11.95
C PHE A 15 0.07 -3.55 -10.93
N ILE A 16 0.78 -2.82 -10.07
CA ILE A 16 0.16 -1.95 -9.06
C ILE A 16 -0.08 -0.58 -9.70
N VAL A 17 -1.35 -0.18 -9.79
CA VAL A 17 -1.75 1.15 -10.24
C VAL A 17 -2.05 2.00 -9.01
N GLN A 18 -1.14 2.93 -8.69
CA GLN A 18 -1.37 3.90 -7.63
C GLN A 18 -2.54 4.80 -8.04
N LYS A 19 -3.46 5.02 -7.10
CA LYS A 19 -4.61 5.90 -7.22
C LYS A 19 -4.27 7.22 -6.53
N ASN A 20 -3.89 8.21 -7.31
CA ASN A 20 -3.72 9.59 -6.87
C ASN A 20 -4.11 10.56 -8.00
N GLU A 21 -3.96 11.87 -7.78
CA GLU A 21 -4.29 12.89 -8.78
C GLU A 21 -3.38 12.82 -10.03
N GLU A 22 -2.10 12.48 -9.86
CA GLU A 22 -1.12 12.41 -10.95
C GLU A 22 -1.42 11.26 -11.93
N THR A 23 -1.95 10.16 -11.39
CA THR A 23 -2.29 8.93 -12.13
C THR A 23 -3.76 8.87 -12.56
N LEU A 24 -4.56 9.91 -12.27
CA LEU A 24 -5.99 10.00 -12.61
C LEU A 24 -6.30 9.61 -14.07
N PRO A 25 -5.60 10.11 -15.10
CA PRO A 25 -5.89 9.72 -16.47
C PRO A 25 -5.72 8.22 -16.74
N LEU A 26 -4.81 7.56 -16.03
CA LEU A 26 -4.57 6.13 -16.17
C LEU A 26 -5.66 5.32 -15.46
N TRP A 27 -5.85 5.51 -14.16
CA TRP A 27 -6.79 4.67 -13.41
C TRP A 27 -8.24 4.92 -13.82
N ASN A 28 -8.63 6.16 -14.18
CA ASN A 28 -9.97 6.42 -14.67
C ASN A 28 -10.25 5.70 -15.99
N GLY A 29 -9.30 5.73 -16.93
CA GLY A 29 -9.42 5.00 -18.19
C GLY A 29 -9.42 3.48 -18.03
N LEU A 30 -8.82 2.94 -16.97
CA LEU A 30 -8.90 1.52 -16.63
C LEU A 30 -10.28 1.12 -16.12
N LEU A 31 -10.93 1.96 -15.30
CA LEU A 31 -12.27 1.70 -14.78
C LEU A 31 -13.36 1.74 -15.86
N GLU A 32 -13.09 2.41 -16.98
CA GLU A 32 -13.98 2.42 -18.16
C GLU A 32 -13.89 1.14 -19.01
N GLN A 33 -12.93 0.24 -18.73
CA GLN A 33 -12.79 -1.00 -19.48
C GLN A 33 -13.81 -2.05 -19.01
N GLU A 34 -14.43 -2.76 -19.96
CA GLU A 34 -15.35 -3.86 -19.66
C GLU A 34 -14.67 -5.02 -18.92
N ALA A 35 -13.38 -5.25 -19.18
CA ALA A 35 -12.58 -6.29 -18.56
C ALA A 35 -11.15 -5.82 -18.30
N LEU A 36 -10.72 -5.94 -17.05
CA LEU A 36 -9.34 -5.69 -16.63
C LEU A 36 -8.57 -7.02 -16.49
N PRO A 37 -7.31 -7.07 -16.92
CA PRO A 37 -6.41 -8.16 -16.59
C PRO A 37 -6.36 -8.42 -15.07
N GLU A 38 -6.41 -9.69 -14.66
CA GLU A 38 -6.46 -10.10 -13.25
C GLU A 38 -5.20 -9.74 -12.45
N ASN A 39 -4.11 -9.46 -13.17
CA ASN A 39 -2.82 -9.09 -12.62
C ASN A 39 -2.65 -7.57 -12.44
N ILE A 40 -3.72 -6.79 -12.61
CA ILE A 40 -3.75 -5.38 -12.23
C ILE A 40 -4.44 -5.24 -10.88
N VAL A 41 -3.81 -4.51 -9.98
CA VAL A 41 -4.35 -4.21 -8.65
C VAL A 41 -4.17 -2.72 -8.34
N PHE A 42 -5.03 -2.15 -7.50
CA PHE A 42 -4.99 -0.73 -7.17
C PHE A 42 -4.36 -0.47 -5.80
N LEU A 43 -3.57 0.60 -5.70
CA LEU A 43 -3.00 1.11 -4.44
C LEU A 43 -3.65 2.46 -4.12
N HIS A 44 -4.43 2.51 -3.05
CA HIS A 44 -5.02 3.75 -2.53
C HIS A 44 -3.99 4.53 -1.73
N ASP A 45 -3.38 5.54 -2.33
CA ASP A 45 -2.49 6.46 -1.63
C ASP A 45 -3.24 7.72 -1.22
N GLU A 46 -3.80 7.69 -0.01
CA GLU A 46 -4.57 8.80 0.54
C GLU A 46 -3.67 9.95 1.05
N SER A 47 -2.35 9.74 1.16
CA SER A 47 -1.44 10.80 1.57
C SER A 47 -1.07 11.75 0.44
N LYS A 48 -1.42 11.44 -0.82
CA LYS A 48 -0.92 12.15 -2.01
C LYS A 48 0.61 12.26 -2.00
N GLY A 49 1.33 11.24 -1.51
CA GLY A 49 2.77 11.28 -1.30
C GLY A 49 3.29 12.22 -0.19
N THR A 50 2.43 12.81 0.65
CA THR A 50 2.82 13.79 1.69
C THR A 50 3.05 13.19 3.08
N GLY A 51 2.79 11.89 3.26
CA GLY A 51 2.95 11.21 4.56
C GLY A 51 1.97 11.66 5.65
N LYS A 52 0.88 12.36 5.31
CA LYS A 52 -0.16 12.75 6.27
C LYS A 52 -1.06 11.55 6.61
N GLU A 53 -1.47 11.49 7.87
CA GLU A 53 -2.39 10.47 8.38
C GLU A 53 -3.78 10.64 7.79
N THR A 54 -4.35 9.55 7.29
CA THR A 54 -5.72 9.51 6.76
C THR A 54 -6.65 8.91 7.80
N SER A 55 -7.85 9.49 7.93
CA SER A 55 -8.90 8.98 8.83
C SER A 55 -9.94 8.09 8.14
N THR A 56 -9.93 8.02 6.81
CA THR A 56 -10.93 7.29 6.00
C THR A 56 -10.28 6.57 4.83
N TRP A 57 -10.54 5.29 4.69
CA TRP A 57 -10.10 4.47 3.55
C TRP A 57 -11.24 4.30 2.54
N SER A 58 -10.92 4.27 1.26
CA SER A 58 -11.92 4.07 0.21
C SER A 58 -12.56 2.69 0.33
N ILE A 59 -13.89 2.67 0.32
CA ILE A 59 -14.72 1.44 0.31
C ILE A 59 -15.36 1.21 -1.07
N ASP A 60 -14.86 1.89 -2.10
CA ASP A 60 -15.47 1.88 -3.41
C ASP A 60 -15.15 0.55 -4.14
N PRO A 61 -16.17 -0.25 -4.48
CA PRO A 61 -15.97 -1.59 -5.03
C PRO A 61 -15.26 -1.58 -6.39
N GLN A 62 -15.21 -0.44 -7.10
CA GLN A 62 -14.55 -0.36 -8.40
C GLN A 62 -13.02 -0.55 -8.31
N PHE A 63 -12.42 -0.41 -7.12
CA PHE A 63 -10.97 -0.56 -6.93
C PHE A 63 -10.55 -1.96 -6.45
N VAL A 64 -11.50 -2.88 -6.25
CA VAL A 64 -11.25 -4.31 -6.02
C VAL A 64 -11.74 -5.16 -7.21
N THR A 65 -11.71 -4.58 -8.41
CA THR A 65 -12.31 -5.12 -9.64
C THR A 65 -11.58 -6.29 -10.27
N SER A 66 -10.35 -6.60 -9.85
CA SER A 66 -9.67 -7.81 -10.29
C SER A 66 -10.38 -9.05 -9.74
N SER A 67 -10.33 -10.18 -10.44
CA SER A 67 -10.93 -11.43 -9.94
C SER A 67 -10.31 -11.89 -8.62
N ARG A 68 -9.05 -11.48 -8.35
CA ARG A 68 -8.33 -11.69 -7.10
C ARG A 68 -8.88 -10.83 -5.96
N LYS A 69 -9.54 -9.70 -6.26
CA LYS A 69 -10.14 -8.77 -5.29
C LYS A 69 -9.15 -8.31 -4.21
N ILE A 70 -7.95 -7.94 -4.65
CA ILE A 70 -6.89 -7.47 -3.76
C ILE A 70 -6.74 -5.95 -3.90
N VAL A 71 -6.49 -5.27 -2.78
CA VAL A 71 -6.35 -3.82 -2.72
C VAL A 71 -5.20 -3.40 -1.80
N GLY A 72 -4.40 -2.43 -2.25
CA GLY A 72 -3.33 -1.83 -1.47
C GLY A 72 -3.76 -0.53 -0.81
N TYR A 73 -3.21 -0.26 0.37
CA TYR A 73 -3.40 1.02 1.08
C TYR A 73 -2.06 1.66 1.42
N ALA A 74 -1.92 2.95 1.16
CA ALA A 74 -0.75 3.75 1.46
C ALA A 74 -1.16 5.09 2.07
N GLY A 75 -0.24 5.66 2.83
CA GLY A 75 -0.29 7.07 3.21
C GLY A 75 -0.11 7.34 4.70
N GLY A 76 1.02 7.93 5.06
CA GLY A 76 1.31 8.37 6.43
C GLY A 76 1.35 7.24 7.47
N ILE A 77 1.55 6.00 7.01
CA ILE A 77 1.56 4.80 7.85
C ILE A 77 2.96 4.66 8.47
N LYS A 78 2.99 4.46 9.78
CA LYS A 78 4.20 4.50 10.64
C LYS A 78 3.97 3.67 11.90
N PRO A 79 5.02 3.35 12.69
CA PRO A 79 4.88 2.46 13.85
C PRO A 79 3.74 2.82 14.81
N VAL A 80 3.59 4.10 15.15
CA VAL A 80 2.57 4.55 16.13
C VAL A 80 1.12 4.40 15.65
N ASN A 81 0.85 4.29 14.35
CA ASN A 81 -0.52 4.20 13.82
C ASN A 81 -0.83 2.90 13.05
N VAL A 82 0.17 2.08 12.74
CA VAL A 82 0.03 0.91 11.87
C VAL A 82 -1.03 -0.07 12.37
N GLY A 83 -1.16 -0.25 13.70
CA GLY A 83 -2.18 -1.14 14.26
C GLY A 83 -3.60 -0.68 13.99
N LYS A 84 -3.88 0.63 14.15
CA LYS A 84 -5.18 1.21 13.79
C LYS A 84 -5.41 1.15 12.29
N VAL A 85 -4.40 1.47 11.50
CA VAL A 85 -4.48 1.41 10.03
C VAL A 85 -4.83 0.00 9.56
N ALA A 86 -4.19 -1.03 10.12
CA ALA A 86 -4.50 -2.42 9.78
C ALA A 86 -5.97 -2.76 10.06
N GLN A 87 -6.50 -2.39 11.22
CA GLN A 87 -7.91 -2.62 11.55
C GLN A 87 -8.87 -1.87 10.60
N ASP A 88 -8.59 -0.59 10.33
CA ASP A 88 -9.44 0.23 9.47
C ASP A 88 -9.39 -0.23 8.00
N THR A 89 -8.23 -0.68 7.52
CA THR A 89 -8.05 -1.19 6.15
C THR A 89 -8.64 -2.58 5.96
N ILE A 90 -8.61 -3.46 6.98
CA ILE A 90 -9.37 -4.72 6.97
C ILE A 90 -10.85 -4.44 6.74
N LYS A 91 -11.41 -3.50 7.50
CA LYS A 91 -12.82 -3.11 7.38
C LYS A 91 -13.12 -2.56 6.00
N ALA A 92 -12.28 -1.64 5.49
CA ALA A 92 -12.49 -1.05 4.17
C ALA A 92 -12.36 -2.06 3.02
N CYS A 93 -11.41 -3.00 3.13
CA CYS A 93 -11.26 -4.11 2.20
C CYS A 93 -12.52 -4.97 2.17
N GLN A 94 -13.05 -5.34 3.34
CA GLN A 94 -14.29 -6.12 3.42
C GLN A 94 -15.50 -5.37 2.85
N GLU A 95 -15.66 -4.09 3.19
CA GLU A 95 -16.79 -3.26 2.75
C GLU A 95 -16.77 -2.97 1.24
N SER A 96 -15.58 -2.86 0.64
CA SER A 96 -15.43 -2.76 -0.83
C SER A 96 -15.66 -4.09 -1.55
N GLY A 97 -15.75 -5.21 -0.82
CA GLY A 97 -15.87 -6.56 -1.38
C GLY A 97 -14.53 -7.22 -1.74
N GLY A 98 -13.42 -6.63 -1.29
CA GLY A 98 -12.07 -7.18 -1.32
C GLY A 98 -11.93 -8.45 -0.47
N LYS A 99 -10.95 -9.28 -0.82
CA LYS A 99 -10.62 -10.52 -0.11
C LYS A 99 -9.29 -10.44 0.63
N GLU A 100 -8.35 -9.74 0.05
CA GLU A 100 -6.98 -9.62 0.53
C GLU A 100 -6.57 -8.16 0.40
N PHE A 101 -5.67 -7.71 1.28
CA PHE A 101 -5.13 -6.37 1.23
C PHE A 101 -3.67 -6.36 1.62
N TRP A 102 -2.98 -5.29 1.26
CA TRP A 102 -1.64 -5.01 1.77
C TRP A 102 -1.53 -3.53 2.12
N ILE A 103 -0.54 -3.22 2.94
CA ILE A 103 -0.20 -1.86 3.34
C ILE A 103 1.18 -1.53 2.80
N ASP A 104 1.32 -0.36 2.19
CA ASP A 104 2.58 0.19 1.69
C ASP A 104 3.05 1.35 2.59
N MET A 105 4.33 1.32 2.94
CA MET A 105 4.98 2.27 3.85
C MET A 105 6.25 2.81 3.21
N GLU A 106 6.40 4.13 3.23
CA GLU A 106 7.59 4.82 2.70
C GLU A 106 8.20 5.71 3.79
N SER A 107 7.63 6.89 4.01
CA SER A 107 8.22 7.91 4.89
C SER A 107 8.10 7.61 6.37
N GLY A 108 7.10 6.82 6.78
CA GLY A 108 6.86 6.47 8.17
C GLY A 108 7.89 5.54 8.80
N VAL A 109 8.65 4.81 7.97
CA VAL A 109 9.72 3.89 8.37
C VAL A 109 11.12 4.43 8.04
N ARG A 110 11.21 5.71 7.66
CA ARG A 110 12.48 6.40 7.46
C ARG A 110 12.91 7.18 8.69
N SER A 111 14.22 7.34 8.84
CA SER A 111 14.82 8.17 9.88
C SER A 111 15.88 9.06 9.26
N LYS A 112 16.00 10.27 9.80
CA LYS A 112 17.07 11.17 9.45
C LYS A 112 18.22 11.00 10.43
N VAL A 113 19.41 10.70 9.93
CA VAL A 113 20.61 10.46 10.74
C VAL A 113 21.71 11.43 10.33
N ILE A 114 22.55 11.83 11.28
CA ILE A 114 23.74 12.61 10.94
C ILE A 114 24.79 11.64 10.38
N SER A 115 25.27 11.93 9.18
CA SER A 115 26.34 11.16 8.51
C SER A 115 27.55 10.98 9.42
N ALA A 116 28.35 9.93 9.17
CA ALA A 116 29.58 9.66 9.95
C ALA A 116 30.58 10.84 9.96
N SER A 117 30.48 11.75 8.98
CA SER A 117 31.30 12.96 8.90
C SER A 117 30.81 14.10 9.82
N GLY A 118 29.60 14.00 10.36
CA GLY A 118 28.96 15.04 11.18
C GLY A 118 28.43 16.24 10.39
N LYS A 119 28.51 16.22 9.05
CA LYS A 119 28.29 17.41 8.21
C LYS A 119 26.95 17.45 7.50
N GLU A 120 26.37 16.29 7.24
CA GLU A 120 25.16 16.15 6.44
C GLU A 120 24.15 15.22 7.14
N GLU A 121 22.87 15.51 6.94
CA GLU A 121 21.74 14.69 7.37
C GLU A 121 21.38 13.73 6.23
N GLU A 122 21.39 12.43 6.51
CA GLU A 122 21.04 11.36 5.59
C GLU A 122 19.64 10.84 5.91
N ASP A 123 18.83 10.62 4.88
CA ASP A 123 17.51 10.00 4.99
C ASP A 123 17.62 8.51 4.66
N ILE A 124 17.47 7.66 5.69
CA ILE A 124 17.67 6.22 5.61
C ILE A 124 16.41 5.45 5.98
N PHE A 125 16.29 4.23 5.47
CA PHE A 125 15.33 3.26 6.00
C PHE A 125 15.77 2.80 7.39
N ASP A 126 14.87 2.92 8.36
CA ASP A 126 15.09 2.55 9.75
C ASP A 126 14.51 1.16 10.02
N LEU A 127 15.39 0.17 10.11
CA LEU A 127 14.99 -1.22 10.35
C LEU A 127 14.28 -1.38 11.71
N SER A 128 14.58 -0.54 12.71
CA SER A 128 13.90 -0.60 14.01
C SER A 128 12.43 -0.25 13.85
N LYS A 129 12.12 0.78 13.06
CA LYS A 129 10.74 1.15 12.74
C LYS A 129 10.03 0.07 11.93
N CYS A 130 10.73 -0.57 11.00
CA CYS A 130 10.17 -1.71 10.28
C CYS A 130 9.79 -2.86 11.23
N TYR A 131 10.64 -3.17 12.21
CA TYR A 131 10.36 -4.20 13.21
C TYR A 131 9.20 -3.81 14.13
N GLU A 132 9.14 -2.58 14.64
CA GLU A 132 8.00 -2.11 15.43
C GLU A 132 6.68 -2.27 14.67
N CYS A 133 6.66 -2.00 13.36
CA CYS A 133 5.49 -2.25 12.53
C CYS A 133 5.15 -3.74 12.45
N ILE A 134 6.12 -4.61 12.20
CA ILE A 134 5.92 -6.07 12.11
C ILE A 134 5.38 -6.62 13.43
N ASP A 135 6.00 -6.25 14.56
CA ASP A 135 5.60 -6.67 15.89
C ASP A 135 4.16 -6.27 16.17
N THR A 136 3.78 -5.03 15.88
CA THR A 136 2.41 -4.54 16.03
C THR A 136 1.40 -5.38 15.22
N ILE A 137 1.72 -5.72 13.97
CA ILE A 137 0.84 -6.55 13.13
C ILE A 137 0.75 -8.00 13.66
N CYS A 138 1.84 -8.54 14.19
CA CYS A 138 1.88 -9.87 14.82
C CYS A 138 1.06 -9.90 16.12
N GLU A 139 1.18 -8.88 16.96
CA GLU A 139 0.41 -8.73 18.21
C GLU A 139 -1.10 -8.64 17.96
N LEU A 140 -1.51 -8.06 16.81
CA LEU A 140 -2.89 -8.07 16.36
C LEU A 140 -3.38 -9.44 15.87
N GLY A 141 -2.49 -10.43 15.76
CA GLY A 141 -2.81 -11.78 15.28
C GLY A 141 -3.15 -11.84 13.79
N LEU A 142 -2.74 -10.84 13.01
CA LEU A 142 -3.03 -10.77 11.58
C LEU A 142 -2.07 -11.65 10.77
N ILE A 143 -0.83 -11.76 11.23
CA ILE A 143 0.21 -12.64 10.66
C ILE A 143 0.99 -13.29 11.80
N GLU A 144 1.58 -14.45 11.52
CA GLU A 144 2.57 -15.05 12.43
C GLU A 144 3.91 -14.33 12.32
N HIS A 145 4.65 -14.31 13.42
CA HIS A 145 5.98 -13.75 13.44
C HIS A 145 6.91 -14.50 12.47
N PRO A 146 7.60 -13.81 11.55
CA PRO A 146 8.52 -14.48 10.65
C PRO A 146 9.68 -15.14 11.43
N PRO A 147 10.09 -16.37 11.07
CA PRO A 147 11.20 -17.03 11.72
C PRO A 147 12.52 -16.27 11.49
N GLY A 148 13.29 -16.06 12.57
CA GLY A 148 14.60 -15.39 12.52
C GLY A 148 14.56 -13.87 12.69
N LEU A 149 13.37 -13.31 12.90
CA LEU A 149 13.18 -11.95 13.38
C LEU A 149 12.84 -12.06 14.88
N GLN A 150 13.79 -11.79 15.77
CA GLN A 150 13.63 -11.67 17.23
C GLN A 150 14.71 -10.74 17.77
#